data_AF-A0A3D2RXS0-F1
#
_entry.id   AF-A0A3D2RXS0-F1
#
_cell.length_a   1.000
_cell.length_b   1.000
_cell.length_c   1.000
_cell.angle_alpha   90.00
_cell.angle_beta   90.00
_cell.angle_gamma   90.00
#
_symmetry.space_group_name_H-M   'P 1'
#
loop_
_entity.id
_entity.type
_entity.pdbx_description
1 polymer ?
#
loop_
_entity_poly.entity_id
_entity_poly.type
_entity_poly.pdbx_seq_one_letter_code
_entity_poly.pdbx_strand_id
1 'polypeptide(L)'
;MIIPCVTTYWLCRVFKSFSCSQHDRSVKWTHGYFSAVWIFSLWLICPHVGLASSQWSDGTPITRFDKRSDCVMVSAANWKNLPKRHWAGPTIWTNRLQDWTAQNGTLTCQARNNLPCRTAHLLTYDLSDRSESFRIEVVIRLSPGSVQAGFAGFLIGAGEGRLDHRGAAMIHHSSGKGGGVLAVVETVGEGGLSFRDMAHSLTQSTFPLLDQQQTIVQNMIRLGYHRMVLNLEGIPQSGGLYTLRLSVWSQHAGKLLGARELTSMSANRLRGNIALIAHADGKNVAHIFEDLKVGGDRLQFHPHRTFGPIAGTLYSLSNRTLKLGTQFMHLGEALEKKRRRL
;
A
#
# COMPACT_ATOMS: atom_id res chain seq x y z
N MET A 1 -1.80 -26.67 30.71
CA MET A 1 -0.77 -26.75 31.76
C MET A 1 0.36 -25.81 31.33
N ILE A 2 0.62 -24.81 32.17
CA ILE A 2 1.35 -23.58 31.85
C ILE A 2 2.85 -23.81 32.06
N ILE A 3 3.69 -23.37 31.11
CA ILE A 3 5.15 -23.27 31.27
C ILE A 3 5.47 -21.78 31.38
N PRO A 4 5.92 -21.26 32.54
CA PRO A 4 6.49 -19.93 32.65
C PRO A 4 8.02 -20.01 32.61
N CYS A 5 8.67 -19.08 31.92
CA CYS A 5 10.08 -18.79 32.14
C CYS A 5 10.27 -17.28 32.09
N VAL A 6 10.51 -16.69 33.27
CA VAL A 6 10.69 -15.27 33.52
C VAL A 6 12.00 -15.12 34.29
N THR A 7 12.93 -14.40 33.65
CA THR A 7 14.00 -13.53 34.15
C THR A 7 15.04 -14.02 35.17
N THR A 8 16.30 -13.88 34.74
CA THR A 8 17.29 -12.90 35.26
C THR A 8 17.30 -12.68 36.78
N TYR A 9 18.37 -13.13 37.45
CA TYR A 9 19.03 -12.55 38.64
C TYR A 9 19.83 -13.68 39.30
N TRP A 10 21.15 -13.75 39.16
CA TRP A 10 22.08 -14.40 40.10
C TRP A 10 23.51 -14.24 39.54
N LEU A 11 24.51 -14.08 40.43
CA LEU A 11 25.91 -13.62 40.22
C LEU A 11 26.00 -12.08 40.19
N CYS A 12 26.49 -11.37 41.20
CA CYS A 12 27.55 -11.69 42.15
C CYS A 12 27.18 -11.24 43.57
N ARG A 13 27.14 -12.20 44.49
CA ARG A 13 27.10 -11.98 45.94
C ARG A 13 28.18 -12.84 46.59
N VAL A 14 29.45 -12.54 46.31
CA VAL A 14 30.61 -13.04 47.06
C VAL A 14 31.63 -11.90 47.12
N PHE A 15 32.26 -11.73 48.28
CA PHE A 15 33.14 -10.65 48.73
C PHE A 15 32.46 -9.45 49.41
N LYS A 16 32.04 -9.71 50.65
CA LYS A 16 32.08 -8.74 51.75
C LYS A 16 33.40 -8.90 52.51
N SER A 17 33.89 -7.77 53.03
CA SER A 17 34.82 -7.64 54.18
C SER A 17 36.32 -7.69 53.89
N PHE A 18 36.96 -6.52 53.78
CA PHE A 18 38.08 -6.09 54.64
C PHE A 18 38.28 -4.57 54.49
N SER A 19 38.27 -3.87 55.62
CA SER A 19 38.61 -2.45 55.77
C SER A 19 39.87 -2.38 56.62
N CYS A 20 40.92 -1.72 56.15
CA CYS A 20 41.90 -1.05 57.01
C CYS A 20 42.66 0.01 56.20
N SER A 21 42.89 1.16 56.82
CA SER A 21 43.55 2.34 56.28
C SER A 21 45.06 2.33 56.47
N GLN A 22 45.72 3.23 55.73
CA GLN A 22 47.03 3.87 55.94
C GLN A 22 48.23 3.43 55.08
N HIS A 23 48.77 4.48 54.46
CA HIS A 23 50.18 4.83 54.24
C HIS A 23 51.07 4.04 53.27
N ASP A 24 51.42 4.78 52.22
CA ASP A 24 52.78 5.16 51.79
C ASP A 24 53.60 4.20 50.90
N ARG A 25 54.08 4.84 49.81
CA ARG A 25 55.29 4.58 49.00
C ARG A 25 55.52 3.25 48.27
N SER A 26 55.66 3.45 46.96
CA SER A 26 56.68 2.91 46.05
C SER A 26 56.67 1.41 45.77
N VAL A 27 56.31 1.02 44.54
CA VAL A 27 56.85 -0.19 43.92
C VAL A 27 57.24 0.11 42.48
N LYS A 28 58.52 -0.21 42.22
CA LYS A 28 59.27 -0.05 40.96
C LYS A 28 58.82 -1.09 39.93
N TRP A 29 58.92 -0.69 38.67
CA TRP A 29 58.83 -1.56 37.50
C TRP A 29 60.03 -2.49 37.41
N THR A 30 59.79 -3.79 37.27
CA THR A 30 60.76 -4.74 36.70
C THR A 30 60.03 -5.73 35.80
N HIS A 31 60.51 -5.81 34.55
CA HIS A 31 60.06 -6.67 33.47
C HIS A 31 60.15 -8.16 33.83
N GLY A 32 59.12 -8.92 33.45
CA GLY A 32 59.11 -10.38 33.47
C GLY A 32 58.22 -10.91 32.36
N TYR A 33 58.87 -11.42 31.32
CA TYR A 33 58.33 -12.12 30.16
C TYR A 33 57.10 -13.00 30.47
N PHE A 34 55.99 -12.77 29.78
CA PHE A 34 54.96 -13.79 29.56
C PHE A 34 54.69 -13.95 28.07
N SER A 35 54.87 -15.19 27.64
CA SER A 35 54.71 -15.73 26.30
C SER A 35 53.33 -15.44 25.70
N ALA A 36 53.35 -14.89 24.49
CA ALA A 36 52.18 -14.75 23.61
C ALA A 36 51.74 -16.13 23.11
N VAL A 37 50.83 -16.77 23.84
CA VAL A 37 50.00 -17.87 23.33
C VAL A 37 48.59 -17.59 23.85
N TRP A 38 47.59 -17.70 22.97
CA TRP A 38 46.15 -17.40 23.16
C TRP A 38 45.67 -16.01 22.75
N ILE A 39 45.88 -15.65 21.48
CA ILE A 39 44.90 -14.84 20.72
C ILE A 39 44.50 -15.65 19.49
N PHE A 40 43.72 -16.71 19.70
CA PHE A 40 43.10 -17.51 18.63
C PHE A 40 41.78 -18.09 19.15
N SER A 41 40.79 -17.24 19.43
CA SER A 41 39.42 -17.69 19.69
C SER A 41 38.45 -16.52 19.92
N LEU A 42 38.28 -15.63 18.94
CA LEU A 42 37.09 -14.76 18.88
C LEU A 42 36.76 -14.31 17.45
N TRP A 43 36.85 -15.24 16.50
CA TRP A 43 36.42 -15.05 15.11
C TRP A 43 35.48 -16.15 14.60
N LEU A 44 34.93 -16.97 15.51
CA LEU A 44 33.95 -17.99 15.17
C LEU A 44 32.69 -17.73 15.99
N ILE A 45 31.57 -17.64 15.26
CA ILE A 45 30.20 -17.42 15.73
C ILE A 45 29.82 -15.93 15.87
N CYS A 46 30.08 -15.14 14.82
CA CYS A 46 28.95 -14.37 14.30
C CYS A 46 28.21 -15.34 13.38
N PRO A 47 26.99 -15.81 13.73
CA PRO A 47 26.16 -16.38 12.69
C PRO A 47 25.87 -15.19 11.78
N HIS A 48 26.57 -15.11 10.65
CA HIS A 48 25.96 -14.54 9.46
C HIS A 48 24.73 -15.42 9.19
N VAL A 49 23.64 -15.12 9.90
CA VAL A 49 22.30 -15.40 9.42
C VAL A 49 22.18 -14.50 8.20
N GLY A 50 22.76 -14.96 7.09
CA GLY A 50 22.38 -14.50 5.78
C GLY A 50 20.91 -14.84 5.68
N LEU A 51 20.05 -13.87 6.03
CA LEU A 51 18.67 -13.87 5.55
C LEU A 51 18.81 -14.00 4.05
N ALA A 52 18.55 -15.19 3.51
CA ALA A 52 18.39 -15.37 2.08
C ALA A 52 17.32 -14.37 1.67
N SER A 53 17.75 -13.25 1.07
CA SER A 53 16.83 -12.24 0.60
C SER A 53 16.03 -12.91 -0.52
N SER A 54 14.71 -12.98 -0.38
CA SER A 54 13.86 -13.44 -1.48
C SER A 54 14.15 -12.59 -2.72
N GLN A 55 14.21 -13.22 -3.89
CA GLN A 55 14.52 -12.58 -5.17
C GLN A 55 13.36 -12.76 -6.14
N TRP A 56 13.18 -11.78 -7.02
CA TRP A 56 12.35 -11.90 -8.21
C TRP A 56 12.97 -12.91 -9.20
N SER A 57 12.22 -13.28 -10.23
CA SER A 57 12.64 -14.29 -11.21
C SER A 57 13.87 -13.88 -12.03
N ASP A 58 14.17 -12.58 -12.09
CA ASP A 58 15.39 -12.04 -12.71
C ASP A 58 16.59 -11.96 -11.75
N GLY A 59 16.47 -12.50 -10.53
CA GLY A 59 17.50 -12.45 -9.49
C GLY A 59 17.54 -11.14 -8.69
N THR A 60 16.72 -10.14 -9.04
CA THR A 60 16.67 -8.87 -8.30
C THR A 60 16.12 -9.11 -6.89
N PRO A 61 16.77 -8.61 -5.83
CA PRO A 61 16.25 -8.73 -4.47
C PRO A 61 14.88 -8.08 -4.32
N ILE A 62 13.97 -8.76 -3.63
CA ILE A 62 12.66 -8.21 -3.26
C ILE A 62 12.89 -7.29 -2.06
N THR A 63 12.74 -5.99 -2.27
CA THR A 63 12.93 -5.00 -1.20
C THR A 63 11.74 -4.05 -1.13
N ARG A 64 11.41 -3.60 0.09
CA ARG A 64 10.40 -2.56 0.30
C ARG A 64 10.99 -1.17 0.10
N PHE A 65 12.17 -0.95 0.69
CA PHE A 65 12.92 0.29 0.58
C PHE A 65 13.98 0.07 -0.47
N ASP A 66 13.58 0.25 -1.72
CA ASP A 66 14.57 0.31 -2.76
C ASP A 66 15.41 1.55 -2.52
N LYS A 67 16.70 1.36 -2.24
CA LYS A 67 17.69 2.44 -2.30
C LYS A 67 18.04 2.78 -3.77
N ARG A 68 17.26 2.29 -4.74
CA ARG A 68 17.15 2.91 -6.07
C ARG A 68 16.87 4.39 -5.91
N SER A 69 17.96 5.17 -5.94
CA SER A 69 17.99 6.63 -5.90
C SER A 69 17.16 7.28 -7.01
N ASP A 70 16.72 6.50 -7.99
CA ASP A 70 15.92 6.86 -9.15
C ASP A 70 14.40 6.93 -8.89
N CYS A 71 13.85 6.27 -7.86
CA CYS A 71 12.39 6.27 -7.63
C CYS A 71 11.99 6.97 -6.32
N VAL A 72 11.83 8.30 -6.38
CA VAL A 72 11.29 9.08 -5.26
C VAL A 72 9.78 8.88 -5.15
N MET A 73 9.33 8.28 -4.05
CA MET A 73 7.91 8.09 -3.75
C MET A 73 7.30 9.35 -3.14
N VAL A 74 6.19 9.82 -3.72
CA VAL A 74 5.44 10.98 -3.23
C VAL A 74 4.04 10.57 -2.78
N SER A 75 3.49 11.27 -1.78
CA SER A 75 2.11 11.06 -1.33
C SER A 75 1.12 11.53 -2.40
N ALA A 76 0.21 10.66 -2.82
CA ALA A 76 -0.75 10.94 -3.89
C ALA A 76 -2.14 11.37 -3.36
N ALA A 77 -2.44 11.08 -2.10
CA ALA A 77 -3.68 11.46 -1.45
C ALA A 77 -3.43 11.81 0.02
N ASN A 78 -4.15 12.82 0.53
CA ASN A 78 -4.05 13.23 1.92
C ASN A 78 -5.40 13.07 2.63
N TRP A 79 -5.47 12.07 3.51
CA TRP A 79 -6.63 11.85 4.37
C TRP A 79 -6.39 12.26 5.83
N LYS A 80 -5.21 12.79 6.17
CA LYS A 80 -4.86 13.17 7.55
C LYS A 80 -5.76 14.31 8.02
N ASN A 81 -6.20 14.22 9.27
CA ASN A 81 -7.02 15.25 9.93
C ASN A 81 -8.33 15.60 9.19
N LEU A 82 -8.84 14.71 8.34
CA LEU A 82 -10.15 14.89 7.70
C LEU A 82 -11.29 14.47 8.65
N PRO A 83 -12.38 15.25 8.75
CA PRO A 83 -13.60 14.80 9.41
C PRO A 83 -14.21 13.64 8.62
N LYS A 84 -15.08 12.87 9.28
CA LYS A 84 -15.80 11.77 8.61
C LYS A 84 -16.65 12.32 7.47
N ARG A 85 -16.31 11.96 6.23
CA ARG A 85 -17.00 12.46 5.03
C ARG A 85 -16.94 11.48 3.87
N HIS A 86 -17.83 11.63 2.88
CA HIS A 86 -17.83 10.75 1.69
C HIS A 86 -16.86 11.23 0.60
N TRP A 87 -16.57 12.54 0.58
CA TRP A 87 -15.58 13.08 -0.34
C TRP A 87 -14.15 12.68 0.07
N ALA A 88 -13.51 11.86 -0.78
CA ALA A 88 -12.17 11.35 -0.55
C ALA A 88 -11.06 12.43 -0.61
N GLY A 89 -11.41 13.64 -1.03
CA GLY A 89 -10.47 14.75 -1.23
C GLY A 89 -10.22 15.05 -2.70
N PRO A 90 -9.42 16.09 -3.00
CA PRO A 90 -9.33 16.65 -4.34
C PRO A 90 -8.63 15.76 -5.36
N THR A 91 -7.76 14.84 -4.93
CA THR A 91 -6.98 14.01 -5.86
C THR A 91 -7.68 12.70 -6.23
N ILE A 92 -8.83 12.37 -5.61
CA ILE A 92 -9.46 11.07 -5.73
C ILE A 92 -10.93 11.20 -6.15
N TRP A 93 -11.33 10.43 -7.16
CA TRP A 93 -12.73 10.17 -7.48
C TRP A 93 -13.14 8.78 -7.03
N THR A 94 -14.18 8.68 -6.20
CA THR A 94 -14.71 7.40 -5.73
C THR A 94 -15.98 7.02 -6.47
N ASN A 95 -15.97 5.88 -7.17
CA ASN A 95 -17.19 5.35 -7.77
C ASN A 95 -18.05 4.74 -6.66
N ARG A 96 -19.35 5.10 -6.66
CA ARG A 96 -20.31 4.84 -5.58
C ARG A 96 -19.93 5.59 -4.30
N LEU A 97 -19.90 6.92 -4.38
CA LEU A 97 -19.48 7.85 -3.32
C LEU A 97 -19.91 7.45 -1.89
N GLN A 98 -21.15 6.96 -1.72
CA GLN A 98 -21.73 6.56 -0.44
C GLN A 98 -21.04 5.37 0.23
N ASP A 99 -20.35 4.52 -0.54
CA ASP A 99 -19.64 3.35 -0.03
C ASP A 99 -18.26 3.74 0.52
N TRP A 100 -17.79 4.96 0.24
CA TRP A 100 -16.48 5.45 0.64
C TRP A 100 -16.60 6.46 1.78
N THR A 101 -15.69 6.38 2.75
CA THR A 101 -15.58 7.34 3.85
C THR A 101 -14.12 7.68 4.07
N ALA A 102 -13.78 8.97 3.95
CA ALA A 102 -12.49 9.49 4.39
C ALA A 102 -12.62 9.97 5.84
N GLN A 103 -11.69 9.54 6.69
CA GLN A 103 -11.64 9.93 8.11
C GLN A 103 -10.24 9.70 8.68
N ASN A 104 -9.71 10.72 9.36
CA ASN A 104 -8.52 10.65 10.22
C ASN A 104 -7.35 9.78 9.69
N GLY A 105 -6.88 10.07 8.47
CA GLY A 105 -5.73 9.40 7.84
C GLY A 105 -6.09 8.20 6.97
N THR A 106 -7.37 7.83 6.90
CA THR A 106 -7.82 6.62 6.20
C THR A 106 -8.88 6.94 5.15
N LEU A 107 -8.90 6.12 4.10
CA LEU A 107 -10.01 6.00 3.17
C LEU A 107 -10.59 4.59 3.30
N THR A 108 -11.83 4.48 3.76
CA THR A 108 -12.52 3.21 3.99
C THR A 108 -13.59 3.00 2.93
N CYS A 109 -13.56 1.86 2.24
CA CYS A 109 -14.65 1.37 1.41
C CYS A 109 -15.44 0.31 2.16
N GLN A 110 -16.72 0.56 2.43
CA GLN A 110 -17.64 -0.41 3.00
C GLN A 110 -18.73 -0.74 1.97
N ALA A 111 -18.69 -1.96 1.42
CA ALA A 111 -19.68 -2.42 0.47
C ALA A 111 -21.05 -2.56 1.16
N ARG A 112 -22.02 -1.71 0.77
CA ARG A 112 -23.39 -1.73 1.33
C ARG A 112 -24.34 -2.67 0.57
N ASN A 113 -23.92 -3.17 -0.58
CA ASN A 113 -24.65 -4.09 -1.45
C ASN A 113 -23.66 -5.08 -2.08
N ASN A 114 -24.19 -6.07 -2.82
CA ASN A 114 -23.39 -7.14 -3.43
C ASN A 114 -22.83 -6.73 -4.82
N LEU A 115 -22.76 -5.44 -5.12
CA LEU A 115 -22.24 -4.99 -6.40
C LEU A 115 -20.71 -5.06 -6.36
N PRO A 116 -20.05 -5.62 -7.39
CA PRO A 116 -18.61 -5.80 -7.38
C PRO A 116 -17.83 -4.48 -7.53
N CYS A 117 -16.52 -4.55 -7.28
CA CYS A 117 -15.49 -3.68 -7.87
C CYS A 117 -15.73 -2.17 -7.61
N ARG A 118 -15.45 -1.74 -6.37
CA ARG A 118 -15.42 -0.32 -5.99
C ARG A 118 -14.05 0.25 -6.25
N THR A 119 -13.99 1.34 -7.01
CA THR A 119 -12.74 2.01 -7.37
C THR A 119 -12.66 3.41 -6.75
N ALA A 120 -11.49 3.77 -6.25
CA ALA A 120 -11.10 5.14 -5.92
C ALA A 120 -9.97 5.58 -6.84
N HIS A 121 -10.30 6.25 -7.94
CA HIS A 121 -9.38 6.68 -8.99
C HIS A 121 -8.56 7.88 -8.56
N LEU A 122 -7.26 7.82 -8.80
CA LEU A 122 -6.33 8.94 -8.67
C LEU A 122 -6.45 9.82 -9.91
N LEU A 123 -6.88 11.06 -9.72
CA LEU A 123 -7.13 12.02 -10.81
C LEU A 123 -5.85 12.74 -11.24
N THR A 124 -4.94 12.95 -10.31
CA THR A 124 -3.73 13.75 -10.52
C THR A 124 -2.54 12.94 -10.99
N TYR A 125 -2.67 11.63 -11.16
CA TYR A 125 -1.64 10.79 -11.75
C TYR A 125 -2.25 9.74 -12.68
N ASP A 126 -1.60 9.52 -13.82
CA ASP A 126 -1.88 8.40 -14.71
C ASP A 126 -0.57 7.74 -15.17
N LEU A 127 -0.67 6.55 -15.75
CA LEU A 127 0.44 5.89 -16.44
C LEU A 127 0.51 6.38 -17.87
N SER A 128 1.61 7.04 -18.21
CA SER A 128 1.89 7.56 -19.55
C SER A 128 2.33 6.46 -20.54
N ASP A 129 2.58 6.86 -21.78
CA ASP A 129 3.17 6.05 -22.85
C ASP A 129 4.70 5.91 -22.73
N ARG A 130 5.34 6.55 -21.76
CA ARG A 130 6.78 6.43 -21.53
C ARG A 130 7.16 4.99 -21.19
N SER A 131 8.29 4.55 -21.74
CA SER A 131 8.87 3.24 -21.46
C SER A 131 9.76 3.27 -20.21
N GLU A 132 9.18 3.69 -19.08
CA GLU A 132 9.89 3.90 -17.82
C GLU A 132 9.31 3.05 -16.69
N SER A 133 10.06 2.91 -15.60
CA SER A 133 9.56 2.22 -14.42
C SER A 133 8.50 3.04 -13.66
N PHE A 134 7.66 2.34 -12.89
CA PHE A 134 6.78 2.98 -11.91
C PHE A 134 6.64 2.11 -10.66
N ARG A 135 6.25 2.77 -9.56
CA ARG A 135 5.92 2.15 -8.29
C ARG A 135 4.70 2.79 -7.67
N ILE A 136 3.84 1.97 -7.06
CA ILE A 136 2.64 2.38 -6.32
C ILE A 136 2.66 1.64 -4.99
N GLU A 137 2.54 2.37 -3.88
CA GLU A 137 2.50 1.82 -2.53
C GLU A 137 1.21 2.27 -1.83
N VAL A 138 0.54 1.36 -1.12
CA VAL A 138 -0.54 1.73 -0.19
C VAL A 138 -0.51 0.82 1.03
N VAL A 139 -0.90 1.37 2.18
CA VAL A 139 -1.16 0.57 3.38
C VAL A 139 -2.60 0.07 3.31
N ILE A 140 -2.79 -1.24 3.43
CA ILE A 140 -4.10 -1.91 3.42
C ILE A 140 -4.38 -2.55 4.76
N ARG A 141 -5.64 -2.46 5.18
CA ARG A 141 -6.22 -3.14 6.34
C ARG A 141 -7.62 -3.65 6.00
N LEU A 142 -7.98 -4.80 6.53
CA LEU A 142 -9.37 -5.27 6.48
C LEU A 142 -10.01 -5.11 7.86
N SER A 143 -11.30 -4.80 7.88
CA SER A 143 -12.05 -4.80 9.13
C SER A 143 -12.18 -6.22 9.70
N PRO A 144 -12.10 -6.37 11.04
CA PRO A 144 -12.23 -7.66 11.73
C PRO A 144 -13.54 -8.37 11.38
N GLY A 145 -13.50 -9.70 11.28
CA GLY A 145 -14.69 -10.52 10.97
C GLY A 145 -15.11 -10.50 9.50
N SER A 146 -14.37 -9.81 8.63
CA SER A 146 -14.57 -9.85 7.17
C SER A 146 -13.99 -11.15 6.60
N VAL A 147 -14.72 -12.26 6.72
CA VAL A 147 -14.31 -13.59 6.17
C VAL A 147 -14.90 -13.84 4.78
N GLN A 148 -15.42 -12.80 4.12
CA GLN A 148 -16.02 -12.95 2.80
C GLN A 148 -14.97 -12.87 1.71
N ALA A 149 -15.20 -13.68 0.68
CA ALA A 149 -14.41 -13.68 -0.54
C ALA A 149 -14.44 -12.31 -1.20
N GLY A 150 -13.32 -11.94 -1.79
CA GLY A 150 -13.07 -10.57 -2.16
C GLY A 150 -11.59 -10.32 -2.43
N PHE A 151 -11.29 -9.09 -2.81
CA PHE A 151 -9.92 -8.64 -3.02
C PHE A 151 -9.81 -7.12 -2.89
N ALA A 152 -8.61 -6.66 -2.56
CA ALA A 152 -8.29 -5.23 -2.56
C ALA A 152 -6.87 -4.97 -3.06
N GLY A 153 -6.62 -3.78 -3.57
CA GLY A 153 -5.30 -3.40 -4.07
C GLY A 153 -5.39 -2.30 -5.09
N PHE A 154 -4.82 -2.54 -6.27
CA PHE A 154 -4.75 -1.55 -7.34
C PHE A 154 -5.53 -2.00 -8.57
N LEU A 155 -6.06 -1.00 -9.27
CA LEU A 155 -6.43 -1.06 -10.69
C LEU A 155 -5.47 -0.14 -11.44
N ILE A 156 -4.83 -0.63 -12.50
CA ILE A 156 -3.90 0.16 -13.33
C ILE A 156 -4.28 0.05 -14.81
N GLY A 157 -3.92 1.06 -15.59
CA GLY A 157 -4.21 1.08 -17.03
C GLY A 157 -5.69 1.23 -17.35
N ALA A 158 -6.48 1.78 -16.43
CA ALA A 158 -7.89 2.04 -16.67
C ALA A 158 -8.04 3.09 -17.78
N GLY A 159 -8.74 2.71 -18.85
CA GLY A 159 -8.96 3.51 -20.06
C GLY A 159 -8.03 3.14 -21.22
N GLU A 160 -6.91 2.46 -20.99
CA GLU A 160 -5.95 1.99 -22.02
C GLU A 160 -5.47 3.11 -22.97
N GLY A 161 -5.38 4.35 -22.48
CA GLY A 161 -5.09 5.54 -23.29
C GLY A 161 -6.18 5.90 -24.31
N ARG A 162 -7.33 5.23 -24.30
CA ARG A 162 -8.48 5.46 -25.20
C ARG A 162 -9.51 6.40 -24.60
N LEU A 163 -9.50 6.58 -23.29
CA LEU A 163 -10.39 7.48 -22.54
C LEU A 163 -9.59 8.64 -21.98
N ASP A 164 -10.25 9.78 -21.82
CA ASP A 164 -9.70 10.85 -21.00
C ASP A 164 -9.76 10.46 -19.50
N HIS A 165 -9.08 11.24 -18.66
CA HIS A 165 -8.99 10.95 -17.22
C HIS A 165 -10.35 10.85 -16.52
N ARG A 166 -11.38 11.58 -17.00
CA ARG A 166 -12.72 11.56 -16.41
C ARG A 166 -13.48 10.30 -16.80
N GLY A 167 -13.45 9.93 -18.08
CA GLY A 167 -14.02 8.69 -18.58
C GLY A 167 -13.34 7.46 -17.97
N ALA A 168 -12.01 7.48 -17.88
CA ALA A 168 -11.26 6.44 -17.19
C ALA A 168 -11.61 6.35 -15.69
N ALA A 169 -11.85 7.49 -15.03
CA ALA A 169 -12.27 7.52 -13.63
C ALA A 169 -13.67 6.92 -13.39
N MET A 170 -14.47 6.71 -14.43
CA MET A 170 -15.77 6.03 -14.35
C MET A 170 -15.67 4.51 -14.44
N ILE A 171 -14.49 3.93 -14.70
CA ILE A 171 -14.32 2.47 -14.76
C ILE A 171 -14.49 1.90 -13.35
N HIS A 172 -15.54 1.10 -13.15
CA HIS A 172 -15.87 0.39 -11.92
C HIS A 172 -16.91 -0.69 -12.24
N HIS A 173 -17.29 -1.47 -11.22
CA HIS A 173 -18.39 -2.44 -11.28
C HIS A 173 -18.12 -3.61 -12.23
N SER A 174 -18.19 -3.40 -13.54
CA SER A 174 -18.14 -4.47 -14.53
C SER A 174 -16.94 -4.38 -15.44
N SER A 175 -16.38 -5.53 -15.80
CA SER A 175 -15.30 -5.59 -16.78
C SER A 175 -15.77 -5.14 -18.16
N GLY A 176 -14.84 -4.63 -18.95
CA GLY A 176 -15.13 -4.11 -20.28
C GLY A 176 -13.87 -3.63 -20.96
N LYS A 177 -13.89 -3.47 -22.29
CA LYS A 177 -12.71 -3.06 -23.05
C LYS A 177 -12.05 -1.81 -22.44
N GLY A 178 -10.74 -1.88 -22.22
CA GLY A 178 -9.98 -0.82 -21.55
C GLY A 178 -10.20 -0.74 -20.04
N GLY A 179 -10.79 -1.76 -19.41
CA GLY A 179 -11.04 -1.79 -17.97
C GLY A 179 -9.78 -1.86 -17.12
N GLY A 180 -8.64 -2.26 -17.70
CA GLY A 180 -7.33 -2.28 -17.04
C GLY A 180 -6.96 -3.62 -16.40
N VAL A 181 -5.94 -3.58 -15.54
CA VAL A 181 -5.38 -4.73 -14.83
C VAL A 181 -5.55 -4.53 -13.33
N LEU A 182 -6.09 -5.54 -12.65
CA LEU A 182 -6.19 -5.58 -11.20
C LEU A 182 -4.95 -6.27 -10.62
N ALA A 183 -4.32 -5.65 -9.63
CA ALA A 183 -3.19 -6.18 -8.88
C ALA A 183 -3.54 -6.16 -7.39
N VAL A 184 -3.91 -7.32 -6.85
CA VAL A 184 -4.70 -7.38 -5.62
C VAL A 184 -4.20 -8.40 -4.62
N VAL A 185 -4.52 -8.16 -3.36
CA VAL A 185 -4.50 -9.16 -2.29
C VAL A 185 -5.89 -9.73 -2.10
N GLU A 186 -6.01 -11.06 -2.10
CA GLU A 186 -7.25 -11.81 -1.92
C GLU A 186 -7.65 -11.84 -0.43
N THR A 187 -8.92 -11.61 -0.12
CA THR A 187 -9.43 -11.52 1.27
C THR A 187 -9.78 -12.84 1.92
N VAL A 188 -9.70 -13.95 1.19
CA VAL A 188 -10.03 -15.30 1.68
C VAL A 188 -8.94 -16.33 1.37
N GLY A 189 -9.03 -17.48 2.05
CA GLY A 189 -8.03 -18.54 1.99
C GLY A 189 -6.81 -18.19 2.84
N GLU A 190 -5.63 -18.68 2.45
CA GLU A 190 -4.38 -18.29 3.11
C GLU A 190 -3.98 -16.83 2.85
N GLY A 191 -4.80 -16.07 2.11
CA GLY A 191 -4.50 -14.74 1.60
C GLY A 191 -3.40 -14.85 0.53
N GLY A 192 -3.72 -14.47 -0.70
CA GLY A 192 -2.82 -14.58 -1.84
C GLY A 192 -2.72 -13.25 -2.59
N LEU A 193 -1.68 -13.13 -3.41
CA LEU A 193 -1.61 -12.07 -4.40
C LEU A 193 -2.14 -12.58 -5.73
N SER A 194 -2.80 -11.75 -6.51
CA SER A 194 -3.24 -12.11 -7.85
C SER A 194 -3.23 -10.92 -8.81
N PHE A 195 -3.06 -11.24 -10.09
CA PHE A 195 -3.34 -10.34 -11.18
C PHE A 195 -4.60 -10.80 -11.91
N ARG A 196 -5.56 -9.89 -12.14
CA ARG A 196 -6.86 -10.19 -12.75
C ARG A 196 -7.17 -9.22 -13.88
N ASP A 197 -7.96 -9.68 -14.85
CA ASP A 197 -8.34 -8.87 -16.01
C ASP A 197 -9.67 -8.13 -15.77
N MET A 198 -9.62 -6.79 -15.79
CA MET A 198 -10.80 -5.93 -15.78
C MET A 198 -11.19 -5.52 -17.22
N ALA A 199 -10.35 -5.79 -18.22
CA ALA A 199 -10.56 -5.45 -19.61
C ALA A 199 -11.40 -6.49 -20.38
N HIS A 200 -11.62 -7.68 -19.81
CA HIS A 200 -12.25 -8.78 -20.52
C HIS A 200 -13.78 -8.61 -20.57
N SER A 201 -14.32 -8.34 -21.76
CA SER A 201 -15.70 -7.88 -21.97
C SER A 201 -16.79 -8.94 -21.68
N LEU A 202 -16.43 -10.21 -21.60
CA LEU A 202 -17.36 -11.32 -21.40
C LEU A 202 -17.52 -11.74 -19.92
N THR A 203 -16.72 -11.14 -19.03
CA THR A 203 -16.63 -11.56 -17.62
C THR A 203 -17.06 -10.45 -16.67
N GLN A 204 -18.24 -9.90 -16.92
CA GLN A 204 -18.76 -8.64 -16.33
C GLN A 204 -18.70 -8.56 -14.79
N SER A 205 -18.48 -9.66 -14.06
CA SER A 205 -18.26 -9.64 -12.60
C SER A 205 -17.23 -10.67 -12.08
N THR A 206 -16.58 -11.45 -12.94
CA THR A 206 -15.75 -12.60 -12.49
C THR A 206 -14.26 -12.31 -12.42
N PHE A 207 -13.79 -11.25 -13.11
CA PHE A 207 -12.39 -10.77 -13.08
C PHE A 207 -11.37 -11.92 -13.15
N PRO A 208 -11.28 -12.61 -14.32
CA PRO A 208 -10.47 -13.81 -14.46
C PRO A 208 -9.00 -13.52 -14.17
N LEU A 209 -8.28 -14.53 -13.70
CA LEU A 209 -6.84 -14.44 -13.51
C LEU A 209 -6.16 -14.21 -14.86
N LEU A 210 -5.14 -13.35 -14.87
CA LEU A 210 -4.29 -13.17 -16.04
C LEU A 210 -3.31 -14.34 -16.16
N ASP A 211 -3.08 -14.80 -17.38
CA ASP A 211 -2.05 -15.79 -17.67
C ASP A 211 -0.65 -15.24 -17.39
N GLN A 212 0.37 -16.12 -17.34
CA GLN A 212 1.78 -15.74 -17.14
C GLN A 212 2.09 -15.02 -15.81
N GLN A 213 1.21 -15.16 -14.81
CA GLN A 213 1.51 -14.78 -13.43
C GLN A 213 2.17 -15.92 -12.66
N GLN A 214 3.17 -15.62 -11.85
CA GLN A 214 3.94 -16.60 -11.09
C GLN A 214 4.12 -16.17 -9.63
N THR A 215 3.89 -17.12 -8.72
CA THR A 215 4.12 -16.90 -7.28
C THR A 215 5.61 -17.02 -6.98
N ILE A 216 6.17 -15.99 -6.36
CA ILE A 216 7.58 -15.96 -5.95
C ILE A 216 7.70 -16.29 -4.45
N VAL A 217 6.84 -15.69 -3.64
CA VAL A 217 6.75 -15.94 -2.20
C VAL A 217 5.29 -16.07 -1.81
N GLN A 218 4.96 -17.10 -1.05
CA GLN A 218 3.62 -17.34 -0.51
C GLN A 218 3.75 -17.74 0.97
N ASN A 219 3.66 -16.75 1.86
CA ASN A 219 3.39 -17.00 3.27
C ASN A 219 1.91 -16.71 3.56
N MET A 220 1.41 -17.17 4.70
CA MET A 220 0.05 -16.87 5.14
C MET A 220 -0.14 -15.36 5.32
N ILE A 221 -0.98 -14.76 4.50
CA ILE A 221 -1.35 -13.34 4.57
C ILE A 221 -2.64 -13.24 5.39
N ARG A 222 -2.49 -12.96 6.69
CA ARG A 222 -3.63 -12.75 7.59
C ARG A 222 -4.12 -11.32 7.51
N LEU A 223 -5.08 -11.08 6.61
CA LEU A 223 -5.74 -9.78 6.52
C LEU A 223 -6.67 -9.61 7.74
N GLY A 224 -6.37 -8.61 8.57
CA GLY A 224 -7.09 -8.35 9.83
C GLY A 224 -6.68 -7.00 10.41
N TYR A 225 -6.53 -6.89 11.73
CA TYR A 225 -6.06 -5.65 12.40
C TYR A 225 -4.65 -5.21 11.98
N HIS A 226 -3.90 -6.06 11.28
CA HIS A 226 -2.54 -5.77 10.85
C HIS A 226 -2.53 -4.85 9.63
N ARG A 227 -1.79 -3.74 9.74
CA ARG A 227 -1.42 -2.91 8.60
C ARG A 227 -0.43 -3.67 7.74
N MET A 228 -0.78 -3.86 6.48
CA MET A 228 0.12 -4.42 5.46
C MET A 228 0.42 -3.36 4.42
N VAL A 229 1.61 -3.44 3.85
CA VAL A 229 2.03 -2.55 2.78
C VAL A 229 1.95 -3.34 1.49
N LEU A 230 1.08 -2.92 0.59
CA LEU A 230 1.00 -3.47 -0.76
C LEU A 230 1.84 -2.57 -1.67
N ASN A 231 2.82 -3.15 -2.35
CA ASN A 231 3.72 -2.46 -3.26
C ASN A 231 3.62 -3.11 -4.65
N LEU A 232 3.32 -2.30 -5.65
CA LEU A 232 3.25 -2.68 -7.05
C LEU A 232 4.33 -1.93 -7.83
N GLU A 233 5.08 -2.66 -8.64
CA GLU A 233 6.13 -2.11 -9.50
C GLU A 233 5.88 -2.55 -10.94
N GLY A 234 6.16 -1.68 -11.90
CA GLY A 234 6.23 -2.04 -13.31
C GLY A 234 7.61 -1.76 -13.87
N ILE A 235 8.26 -2.79 -14.38
CA ILE A 235 9.61 -2.72 -14.96
C ILE A 235 9.50 -2.89 -16.47
N PRO A 236 9.90 -1.88 -17.29
CA PRO A 236 9.91 -2.01 -18.74
C PRO A 236 10.85 -3.14 -19.17
N GLN A 237 10.42 -3.88 -20.19
CA GLN A 237 11.18 -4.93 -20.86
C GLN A 237 11.36 -4.56 -22.34
N SER A 238 12.27 -5.25 -23.04
CA SER A 238 12.42 -5.11 -24.48
C SER A 238 11.10 -5.39 -25.22
N GLY A 239 10.87 -4.72 -26.35
CA GLY A 239 9.71 -4.99 -27.21
C GLY A 239 8.40 -4.36 -26.72
N GLY A 240 8.44 -3.35 -25.84
CA GLY A 240 7.25 -2.66 -25.36
C GLY A 240 6.40 -3.49 -24.39
N LEU A 241 7.05 -4.42 -23.69
CA LEU A 241 6.45 -5.26 -22.65
C LEU A 241 6.86 -4.78 -21.26
N TYR A 242 6.12 -5.22 -20.26
CA TYR A 242 6.35 -4.92 -18.85
C TYR A 242 6.28 -6.20 -18.02
N THR A 243 7.13 -6.22 -17.00
CA THR A 243 7.00 -7.13 -15.88
C THR A 243 6.39 -6.38 -14.72
N LEU A 244 5.23 -6.82 -14.23
CA LEU A 244 4.59 -6.29 -13.04
C LEU A 244 4.96 -7.13 -11.82
N ARG A 245 5.32 -6.47 -10.72
CA ARG A 245 5.74 -7.09 -9.47
C ARG A 245 4.87 -6.60 -8.35
N LEU A 246 4.11 -7.50 -7.75
CA LEU A 246 3.25 -7.23 -6.61
C LEU A 246 3.85 -7.88 -5.38
N SER A 247 4.04 -7.11 -4.31
CA SER A 247 4.55 -7.61 -3.04
C SER A 247 3.73 -7.08 -1.88
N VAL A 248 3.59 -7.89 -0.84
CA VAL A 248 2.89 -7.51 0.39
C VAL A 248 3.77 -7.76 1.60
N TRP A 249 3.84 -6.76 2.47
CA TRP A 249 4.75 -6.70 3.60
C TRP A 249 3.99 -6.46 4.90
N SER A 250 4.42 -7.09 5.99
CA SER A 250 3.98 -6.70 7.32
C SER A 250 4.60 -5.35 7.67
N GLN A 251 3.76 -4.35 7.99
CA GLN A 251 4.27 -3.02 8.31
C GLN A 251 5.11 -3.00 9.60
N HIS A 252 4.75 -3.82 10.59
CA HIS A 252 5.43 -3.86 11.89
C HIS A 252 6.73 -4.64 11.86
N ALA A 253 6.76 -5.76 11.14
CA ALA A 253 7.92 -6.67 11.14
C ALA A 253 8.89 -6.39 9.98
N GLY A 254 8.50 -5.58 8.98
CA GLY A 254 9.25 -5.44 7.73
C GLY A 254 9.36 -6.76 6.95
N LYS A 255 8.60 -7.78 7.34
CA LYS A 255 8.67 -9.14 6.78
C LYS A 255 7.88 -9.21 5.48
N LEU A 256 8.49 -9.76 4.44
CA LEU A 256 7.81 -10.11 3.20
C LEU A 256 6.80 -11.25 3.47
N LEU A 257 5.53 -11.00 3.16
CA LEU A 257 4.44 -11.96 3.34
C LEU A 257 4.09 -12.66 2.02
N GLY A 258 4.14 -11.94 0.90
CA GLY A 258 3.89 -12.53 -0.40
C GLY A 258 4.50 -11.70 -1.52
N ALA A 259 4.82 -12.37 -2.63
CA ALA A 259 5.31 -11.76 -3.84
C ALA A 259 4.82 -12.53 -5.05
N ARG A 260 4.33 -11.81 -6.06
CA ARG A 260 3.84 -12.37 -7.32
C ARG A 260 4.29 -11.49 -8.47
N GLU A 261 4.64 -12.12 -9.57
CA GLU A 261 5.10 -11.45 -10.78
C GLU A 261 4.15 -11.77 -11.94
N LEU A 262 3.91 -10.82 -12.84
CA LEU A 262 3.21 -11.00 -14.09
C LEU A 262 4.12 -10.52 -15.22
N THR A 263 4.41 -11.40 -16.18
CA THR A 263 5.32 -11.12 -17.29
C THR A 263 4.55 -10.81 -18.58
N SER A 264 5.27 -10.30 -19.59
CA SER A 264 4.76 -10.02 -20.95
C SER A 264 3.53 -9.12 -21.02
N MET A 265 3.36 -8.20 -20.07
CA MET A 265 2.26 -7.24 -20.10
C MET A 265 2.52 -6.17 -21.16
N SER A 266 1.63 -6.00 -22.13
CA SER A 266 1.77 -4.94 -23.13
C SER A 266 1.79 -3.55 -22.48
N ALA A 267 2.74 -2.69 -22.86
CA ALA A 267 2.81 -1.32 -22.36
C ALA A 267 1.51 -0.53 -22.63
N ASN A 268 0.82 -0.80 -23.74
CA ASN A 268 -0.44 -0.13 -24.09
C ASN A 268 -1.57 -0.46 -23.11
N ARG A 269 -1.63 -1.71 -22.62
CA ARG A 269 -2.61 -2.17 -21.62
C ARG A 269 -2.50 -1.41 -20.29
N LEU A 270 -1.33 -0.82 -20.02
CA LEU A 270 -1.04 -0.11 -18.78
C LEU A 270 -1.29 1.39 -18.86
N ARG A 271 -1.61 1.96 -20.04
CA ARG A 271 -1.83 3.40 -20.18
C ARG A 271 -3.15 3.81 -19.54
N GLY A 272 -3.14 4.90 -18.76
CA GLY A 272 -4.35 5.50 -18.18
C GLY A 272 -4.38 5.50 -16.65
N ASN A 273 -5.58 5.61 -16.10
CA ASN A 273 -5.76 5.90 -14.68
C ASN A 273 -5.29 4.75 -13.78
N ILE A 274 -4.93 5.14 -12.56
CA ILE A 274 -4.69 4.25 -11.43
C ILE A 274 -5.81 4.45 -10.43
N ALA A 275 -6.28 3.37 -9.82
CA ALA A 275 -7.24 3.42 -8.74
C ALA A 275 -6.89 2.44 -7.63
N LEU A 276 -7.37 2.74 -6.42
CA LEU A 276 -7.53 1.71 -5.39
C LEU A 276 -8.78 0.90 -5.69
N ILE A 277 -8.70 -0.41 -5.49
CA ILE A 277 -9.84 -1.31 -5.67
C ILE A 277 -10.21 -2.00 -4.37
N ALA A 278 -11.52 -2.09 -4.12
CA ALA A 278 -12.13 -2.87 -3.06
C ALA A 278 -13.29 -3.70 -3.64
N HIS A 279 -13.22 -5.01 -3.47
CA HIS A 279 -14.24 -5.96 -3.92
C HIS A 279 -14.53 -6.95 -2.79
N ALA A 280 -15.82 -7.21 -2.56
CA ALA A 280 -16.30 -8.22 -1.61
C ALA A 280 -17.57 -8.86 -2.17
N ASP A 281 -17.68 -10.16 -1.98
CA ASP A 281 -18.83 -10.97 -2.40
C ASP A 281 -20.03 -10.84 -1.44
N GLY A 282 -19.87 -10.12 -0.33
CA GLY A 282 -21.00 -9.79 0.53
C GLY A 282 -20.88 -8.44 1.23
N LYS A 283 -21.81 -8.22 2.15
CA LYS A 283 -22.08 -6.92 2.76
C LYS A 283 -21.20 -6.67 3.98
N ASN A 284 -20.96 -5.40 4.26
CA ASN A 284 -20.28 -4.90 5.46
C ASN A 284 -18.80 -5.30 5.59
N VAL A 285 -18.18 -5.77 4.50
CA VAL A 285 -16.72 -5.85 4.42
C VAL A 285 -16.16 -4.45 4.22
N ALA A 286 -15.28 -4.05 5.13
CA ALA A 286 -14.60 -2.76 5.05
C ALA A 286 -13.13 -2.96 4.68
N HIS A 287 -12.75 -2.34 3.56
CA HIS A 287 -11.39 -2.24 3.06
C HIS A 287 -10.86 -0.85 3.41
N ILE A 288 -9.74 -0.79 4.09
CA ILE A 288 -9.19 0.45 4.63
C ILE A 288 -7.84 0.69 3.97
N PHE A 289 -7.69 1.87 3.38
CA PHE A 289 -6.50 2.33 2.68
C PHE A 289 -5.89 3.52 3.41
N GLU A 290 -4.56 3.55 3.48
CA GLU A 290 -3.81 4.62 4.13
C GLU A 290 -2.52 4.88 3.33
N ASP A 291 -1.98 6.10 3.43
CA ASP A 291 -0.64 6.44 2.92
C ASP A 291 -0.39 6.02 1.45
N LEU A 292 -1.33 6.32 0.55
CA LEU A 292 -1.17 6.07 -0.89
C LEU A 292 -0.01 6.92 -1.44
N LYS A 293 0.98 6.24 -2.01
CA LYS A 293 2.14 6.85 -2.65
C LYS A 293 2.34 6.32 -4.06
N VAL A 294 2.96 7.15 -4.89
CA VAL A 294 3.31 6.84 -6.27
C VAL A 294 4.71 7.37 -6.58
N GLY A 295 5.42 6.78 -7.52
CA GLY A 295 6.75 7.23 -7.95
C GLY A 295 7.24 6.53 -9.23
N GLY A 296 8.27 7.08 -9.86
CA GLY A 296 8.84 6.61 -11.12
C GLY A 296 8.37 7.39 -12.35
N ASP A 297 9.20 7.39 -13.39
CA ASP A 297 9.13 8.35 -14.50
C ASP A 297 8.02 8.06 -15.53
N ARG A 298 7.38 6.90 -15.43
CA ARG A 298 6.19 6.57 -16.23
C ARG A 298 4.93 7.28 -15.73
N LEU A 299 4.87 7.66 -14.46
CA LEU A 299 3.73 8.38 -13.90
C LEU A 299 3.77 9.85 -14.31
N GLN A 300 2.64 10.36 -14.81
CA GLN A 300 2.51 11.77 -15.16
C GLN A 300 1.68 12.52 -14.12
N PHE A 301 2.20 13.61 -13.56
CA PHE A 301 1.49 14.43 -12.58
C PHE A 301 0.64 15.52 -13.25
N HIS A 302 -0.62 15.64 -12.82
CA HIS A 302 -1.61 16.56 -13.37
C HIS A 302 -2.36 17.32 -12.26
N PRO A 303 -1.79 18.41 -11.73
CA PRO A 303 -2.40 19.14 -10.61
C PRO A 303 -3.75 19.79 -10.96
N HIS A 304 -4.00 20.09 -12.24
CA HIS A 304 -5.24 20.72 -12.70
C HIS A 304 -6.44 19.75 -12.76
N ARG A 305 -6.22 18.44 -12.59
CA ARG A 305 -7.29 17.42 -12.64
C ARG A 305 -7.99 17.21 -11.29
N THR A 306 -7.65 18.00 -10.27
CA THR A 306 -8.28 17.90 -8.95
C THR A 306 -9.79 18.14 -9.02
N PHE A 307 -10.55 17.37 -8.26
CA PHE A 307 -11.99 17.50 -8.14
C PHE A 307 -12.39 18.16 -6.83
N GLY A 308 -12.88 19.40 -6.91
CA GLY A 308 -13.23 20.21 -5.75
C GLY A 308 -14.46 19.75 -4.98
N PRO A 309 -14.74 20.38 -3.83
CA PRO A 309 -15.94 20.09 -3.03
C PRO A 309 -17.24 20.53 -3.72
N ILE A 310 -17.16 21.35 -4.76
CA ILE A 310 -18.31 21.73 -5.60
C ILE A 310 -18.32 20.80 -6.80
N ALA A 311 -19.28 19.88 -6.84
CA ALA A 311 -19.41 18.87 -7.88
C ALA A 311 -19.95 19.45 -9.20
N GLY A 312 -20.79 20.47 -9.12
CA GLY A 312 -21.33 21.14 -10.29
C GLY A 312 -22.32 22.23 -9.95
N THR A 313 -22.66 23.04 -10.96
CA THR A 313 -23.68 24.08 -10.90
C THR A 313 -24.66 23.88 -12.04
N LEU A 314 -25.95 23.91 -11.74
CA LEU A 314 -27.01 24.02 -12.74
C LEU A 314 -27.53 25.45 -12.70
N TYR A 315 -27.65 26.10 -13.85
CA TYR A 315 -28.16 27.47 -13.90
C TYR A 315 -29.08 27.73 -15.08
N SER A 316 -29.96 28.72 -14.92
CA SER A 316 -30.78 29.27 -15.99
C SER A 316 -30.79 30.80 -15.90
N LEU A 317 -30.78 31.46 -17.05
CA LEU A 317 -30.87 32.91 -17.18
C LEU A 317 -32.14 33.25 -17.97
N SER A 318 -33.06 33.99 -17.37
CA SER A 318 -34.28 34.47 -18.03
C SER A 318 -34.66 35.85 -17.53
N ASN A 319 -35.03 36.76 -18.44
CA ASN A 319 -35.41 38.14 -18.10
C ASN A 319 -34.45 38.83 -17.12
N ARG A 320 -33.14 38.78 -17.42
CA ARG A 320 -32.06 39.31 -16.56
C ARG A 320 -32.00 38.71 -15.14
N THR A 321 -32.65 37.58 -14.89
CA THR A 321 -32.64 36.85 -13.62
C THR A 321 -31.86 35.53 -13.77
N LEU A 322 -30.81 35.36 -12.97
CA LEU A 322 -30.03 34.13 -12.88
C LEU A 322 -30.57 33.26 -11.73
N LYS A 323 -30.95 32.02 -12.03
CA LYS A 323 -31.20 30.97 -11.03
C LYS A 323 -30.03 30.00 -11.04
N LEU A 324 -29.47 29.71 -9.87
CA LEU A 324 -28.30 28.84 -9.71
C LEU A 324 -28.60 27.78 -8.64
N GLY A 325 -28.37 26.52 -8.96
CA GLY A 325 -28.30 25.41 -8.01
C GLY A 325 -26.88 24.86 -7.99
N THR A 326 -26.29 24.73 -6.80
CA THR A 326 -24.93 24.20 -6.62
C THR A 326 -24.98 22.87 -5.90
N GLN A 327 -24.31 21.87 -6.46
CA GLN A 327 -24.17 20.54 -5.89
C GLN A 327 -22.83 20.44 -5.17
N PHE A 328 -22.87 20.14 -3.87
CA PHE A 328 -21.69 19.95 -3.04
C PHE A 328 -21.45 18.47 -2.76
N MET A 329 -20.18 18.10 -2.73
CA MET A 329 -19.76 16.83 -2.17
C MET A 329 -20.00 16.83 -0.67
N HIS A 330 -20.34 15.67 -0.10
CA HIS A 330 -20.52 15.56 1.35
C HIS A 330 -19.18 15.77 2.07
N LEU A 331 -19.03 16.94 2.70
CA LEU A 331 -17.83 17.35 3.42
C LEU A 331 -17.75 16.83 4.86
N GLY A 332 -18.75 16.05 5.29
CA GLY A 332 -18.89 15.57 6.65
C GLY A 332 -19.74 16.51 7.49
N GLU A 333 -19.86 16.18 8.78
CA GLU A 333 -20.34 17.17 9.76
C GLU A 333 -19.37 18.36 9.70
N ALA A 334 -19.85 19.47 9.15
CA ALA A 334 -19.19 20.74 9.34
C ALA A 334 -19.04 20.90 10.84
N LEU A 335 -17.79 21.12 11.31
CA LEU A 335 -17.46 21.52 12.68
C LEU A 335 -18.70 22.12 13.33
N GLU A 336 -19.32 21.40 14.27
CA GLU A 336 -20.47 21.89 15.02
C GLU A 336 -20.10 23.30 15.48
N LYS A 337 -20.66 24.30 14.77
CA LYS A 337 -20.56 25.68 15.19
C LYS A 337 -21.27 25.65 16.52
N LYS A 338 -20.48 25.79 17.60
CA LYS A 338 -20.94 26.26 18.91
C LYS A 338 -22.10 27.20 18.63
N ARG A 339 -23.33 26.72 18.84
CA ARG A 339 -24.50 27.57 19.01
C ARG A 339 -24.17 28.37 20.27
N ARG A 340 -23.42 29.46 20.11
CA ARG A 340 -23.43 30.56 21.07
C ARG A 340 -24.87 31.02 21.06
N ARG A 341 -25.61 30.59 22.09
CA ARG A 341 -26.85 31.24 22.50
C ARG A 341 -26.47 32.72 22.67
N LEU A 342 -27.00 33.56 21.79
CA LEU A 342 -27.14 34.99 22.04
C LEU A 342 -28.46 35.19 22.75
#